data_AF-A0A7J3V1Y6-F1
#
_entry.id   AF-A0A7J3V1Y6-F1
#
_cell.length_a   1.000
_cell.length_b   1.000
_cell.length_c   1.000
_cell.angle_alpha   90.00
_cell.angle_beta   90.00
_cell.angle_gamma   90.00
#
_symmetry.space_group_name_H-M   'P 1'
#
loop_
_entity.id
_entity.type
_entity.pdbx_description
1 polymer ?
#
loop_
_entity_poly.entity_id
_entity_poly.type
_entity_poly.pdbx_seq_one_letter_code
_entity_poly.pdbx_strand_id
1 'polypeptide(L)'
;MHFKPVDIATIAIFSAMWAILNLTVGPLGFTLFGLPILCDFSVYFTLLLATWVSGKMGTPSAVGVIGAIIVLAMRPASTQMIGFLVSAFIFDALMALCRHKILFKPYNIGIASIATVMSAYVAGVIIGTIFMNPPRPLEWALTFWGVWHLVGGIIALLVALPAIGTLERVGVKVIKSV
;
A
#
# COMPACT_ATOMS: atom_id res chain seq x y z
N MET A 1 -18.83 -5.75 11.28
CA MET A 1 -18.96 -5.78 9.81
C MET A 1 -18.39 -7.13 9.37
N HIS A 2 -19.15 -7.96 8.65
CA HIS A 2 -18.71 -9.32 8.28
C HIS A 2 -18.23 -9.35 6.82
N PHE A 3 -17.12 -10.05 6.55
CA PHE A 3 -16.67 -10.31 5.20
C PHE A 3 -17.58 -11.34 4.52
N LYS A 4 -17.99 -11.01 3.29
CA LYS A 4 -18.68 -11.90 2.36
C LYS A 4 -17.64 -12.64 1.51
N PRO A 5 -17.99 -13.76 0.86
CA PRO A 5 -17.06 -14.49 -0.02
C PRO A 5 -16.39 -13.60 -1.08
N VAL A 6 -17.11 -12.62 -1.62
CA VAL A 6 -16.55 -11.65 -2.58
C VAL A 6 -15.48 -10.74 -1.99
N ASP A 7 -15.58 -10.39 -0.70
CA ASP A 7 -14.55 -9.61 -0.01
C ASP A 7 -13.29 -10.45 0.21
N ILE A 8 -13.46 -11.74 0.55
CA ILE A 8 -12.36 -12.69 0.69
C ILE A 8 -11.65 -12.89 -0.66
N ALA A 9 -12.41 -13.06 -1.74
CA ALA A 9 -11.85 -13.14 -3.10
C ALA A 9 -11.07 -11.88 -3.48
N THR A 10 -11.60 -10.70 -3.13
CA THR A 10 -10.93 -9.41 -3.33
C THR A 10 -9.62 -9.32 -2.58
N ILE A 11 -9.63 -9.69 -1.29
CA ILE A 11 -8.42 -9.76 -0.46
C ILE A 11 -7.41 -10.71 -1.12
N ALA A 12 -7.82 -11.90 -1.55
CA ALA A 12 -6.92 -12.86 -2.17
C ALA A 12 -6.27 -12.33 -3.46
N ILE A 13 -7.07 -11.76 -4.36
CA ILE A 13 -6.60 -11.20 -5.64
C ILE A 13 -5.61 -10.06 -5.40
N PHE A 14 -5.96 -9.10 -4.53
CA PHE A 14 -5.07 -7.97 -4.27
C PHE A 14 -3.84 -8.34 -3.44
N SER A 15 -3.91 -9.38 -2.59
CA SER A 15 -2.73 -9.94 -1.91
C SER A 15 -1.75 -10.57 -2.90
N ALA A 16 -2.27 -11.32 -3.86
CA ALA A 16 -1.46 -11.90 -4.93
C ALA A 16 -0.83 -10.80 -5.80
N MET A 17 -1.60 -9.76 -6.13
CA MET A 17 -1.09 -8.60 -6.88
C MET A 17 0.01 -7.86 -6.10
N TRP A 18 -0.20 -7.60 -4.80
CA TRP A 18 0.80 -7.02 -3.91
C TRP A 18 2.09 -7.82 -3.91
N ALA A 19 1.98 -9.15 -3.79
CA ALA A 19 3.13 -10.04 -3.75
C ALA A 19 3.88 -10.08 -5.09
N ILE A 20 3.17 -10.26 -6.20
CA ILE A 20 3.77 -10.31 -7.54
C ILE A 20 4.48 -9.01 -7.86
N LEU A 21 3.85 -7.85 -7.60
CA LEU A 21 4.48 -6.56 -7.85
C LEU A 21 5.72 -6.37 -6.96
N ASN A 22 5.68 -6.75 -5.68
CA ASN A 22 6.85 -6.64 -4.81
C ASN A 22 7.98 -7.63 -5.14
N LEU A 23 7.68 -8.78 -5.73
CA LEU A 23 8.69 -9.75 -6.15
C LEU A 23 9.32 -9.39 -7.50
N THR A 24 8.57 -8.73 -8.39
CA THR A 24 9.00 -8.46 -9.77
C THR A 24 9.37 -6.99 -10.00
N VAL A 25 8.50 -6.05 -9.62
CA VAL A 25 8.67 -4.61 -9.85
C VAL A 25 9.43 -3.95 -8.69
N GLY A 26 9.17 -4.36 -7.45
CA GLY A 26 9.83 -3.84 -6.24
C GLY A 26 11.36 -3.80 -6.33
N PRO A 27 12.05 -4.91 -6.70
CA PRO A 27 13.50 -4.95 -6.78
C PRO A 27 14.09 -4.00 -7.83
N LEU A 28 13.34 -3.70 -8.89
CA LEU A 28 13.79 -2.79 -9.95
C LEU A 28 14.06 -1.38 -9.42
N GLY A 29 13.37 -0.94 -8.37
CA GLY A 29 13.59 0.39 -7.78
C GLY A 29 15.03 0.53 -7.27
N PHE A 30 15.50 -0.50 -6.56
CA PHE A 30 16.87 -0.56 -6.08
C PHE A 30 17.87 -0.81 -7.20
N THR A 31 17.56 -1.70 -8.15
CA THR A 31 18.47 -2.02 -9.24
C THR A 31 18.71 -0.83 -10.18
N LEU A 32 17.66 -0.03 -10.44
CA LEU A 32 17.74 1.08 -11.41
C LEU A 32 18.11 2.41 -10.75
N PHE A 33 17.62 2.68 -9.53
CA PHE A 33 17.74 4.00 -8.91
C PHE A 33 18.46 3.95 -7.55
N GLY A 34 18.72 2.77 -7.00
CA GLY A 34 19.23 2.63 -5.62
C GLY A 34 18.21 3.04 -4.56
N LEU A 35 16.91 3.13 -4.90
CA LEU A 35 15.86 3.70 -4.04
C LEU A 35 14.65 2.78 -3.91
N PRO A 36 13.90 2.84 -2.80
CA PRO A 36 12.75 1.97 -2.53
C PRO A 36 11.47 2.34 -3.29
N ILE A 37 11.53 3.22 -4.29
CA ILE A 37 10.35 3.83 -4.93
C ILE A 37 9.34 2.79 -5.45
N LEU A 38 9.83 1.71 -6.07
CA LEU A 38 8.97 0.72 -6.71
C LEU A 38 8.36 -0.30 -5.74
N CYS A 39 8.94 -0.53 -4.56
CA CYS A 39 8.28 -1.36 -3.55
C CYS A 39 7.14 -0.58 -2.88
N ASP A 40 7.32 0.69 -2.57
CA ASP A 40 6.22 1.58 -2.14
C ASP A 40 5.10 1.65 -3.16
N PHE A 41 5.45 1.83 -4.44
CA PHE A 41 4.46 1.83 -5.52
C PHE A 41 3.62 0.55 -5.49
N SER A 42 4.28 -0.60 -5.44
CA SER A 42 3.63 -1.92 -5.42
C SER A 42 2.66 -2.08 -4.25
N VAL A 43 3.05 -1.60 -3.07
CA VAL A 43 2.21 -1.62 -1.87
C VAL A 43 1.01 -0.69 -2.02
N TYR A 44 1.23 0.60 -2.25
CA TYR A 44 0.13 1.56 -2.16
C TYR A 44 -0.80 1.51 -3.37
N PHE A 45 -0.31 1.13 -4.55
CA PHE A 45 -1.17 0.91 -5.72
C PHE A 45 -2.20 -0.20 -5.44
N THR A 46 -1.76 -1.31 -4.83
CA THR A 46 -2.63 -2.44 -4.50
C THR A 46 -3.57 -2.13 -3.34
N LEU A 47 -3.10 -1.47 -2.28
CA LEU A 47 -3.96 -1.06 -1.16
C LEU A 47 -5.03 -0.06 -1.57
N LEU A 48 -4.71 0.92 -2.40
CA LEU A 48 -5.68 1.89 -2.93
C LEU A 48 -6.77 1.19 -3.75
N LEU A 49 -6.40 0.29 -4.66
CA LEU A 49 -7.37 -0.46 -5.46
C LEU A 49 -8.21 -1.41 -4.61
N ALA A 50 -7.61 -2.13 -3.66
CA ALA A 50 -8.34 -3.01 -2.75
C ALA A 50 -9.36 -2.24 -1.91
N THR A 51 -8.97 -1.06 -1.42
CA THR A 51 -9.86 -0.18 -0.64
C THR A 51 -10.98 0.38 -1.49
N TRP A 52 -10.67 0.81 -2.71
CA TRP A 52 -11.68 1.31 -3.64
C TRP A 52 -12.71 0.23 -3.99
N VAL A 53 -12.26 -1.00 -4.29
CA VAL A 53 -13.15 -2.11 -4.64
C VAL A 53 -14.01 -2.55 -3.46
N SER A 54 -13.43 -2.71 -2.26
CA SER A 54 -14.15 -3.28 -1.12
C SER A 54 -14.95 -2.25 -0.33
N GLY A 55 -14.43 -1.03 -0.18
CA GLY A 55 -14.98 0.00 0.69
C GLY A 55 -15.06 -0.39 2.16
N LYS A 56 -14.28 -1.38 2.62
CA LYS A 56 -14.37 -1.97 3.96
C LYS A 56 -13.09 -1.85 4.75
N MET A 57 -13.26 -1.54 6.03
CA MET A 57 -12.19 -1.61 7.03
C MET A 57 -11.68 -3.04 7.17
N GLY A 58 -10.37 -3.20 7.33
CA GLY A 58 -9.70 -4.49 7.47
C GLY A 58 -9.29 -5.12 6.14
N THR A 59 -9.89 -4.72 5.00
CA THR A 59 -9.45 -5.22 3.68
C THR A 59 -7.99 -4.84 3.39
N PRO A 60 -7.56 -3.57 3.53
CA PRO A 60 -6.18 -3.18 3.24
C PRO A 60 -5.18 -3.88 4.17
N SER A 61 -5.51 -3.98 5.47
CA SER A 61 -4.66 -4.71 6.42
C SER A 61 -4.52 -6.19 6.05
N ALA A 62 -5.62 -6.86 5.70
CA ALA A 62 -5.58 -8.26 5.29
C ALA A 62 -4.75 -8.47 4.01
N VAL A 63 -4.88 -7.57 3.03
CA VAL A 63 -4.04 -7.58 1.81
C VAL A 63 -2.56 -7.42 2.16
N GLY A 64 -2.23 -6.47 3.04
CA GLY A 64 -0.85 -6.25 3.48
C GLY A 64 -0.26 -7.45 4.22
N VAL A 65 -1.03 -8.07 5.14
CA VAL A 65 -0.59 -9.24 5.91
C VAL A 65 -0.34 -10.43 4.99
N ILE A 66 -1.33 -10.81 4.17
CA ILE A 66 -1.21 -12.00 3.31
C ILE A 66 -0.15 -11.76 2.24
N GLY A 67 -0.14 -10.57 1.63
CA GLY A 67 0.91 -10.18 0.68
C GLY A 67 2.30 -10.32 1.29
N ALA A 68 2.53 -9.74 2.46
CA ALA A 68 3.82 -9.79 3.15
C ALA A 68 4.25 -11.22 3.47
N ILE A 69 3.31 -12.06 3.93
CA ILE A 69 3.56 -13.50 4.16
C ILE A 69 4.02 -14.19 2.86
N ILE A 70 3.34 -13.95 1.74
CA ILE A 70 3.70 -14.56 0.44
C ILE A 70 5.11 -14.12 0.03
N VAL A 71 5.42 -12.82 0.10
CA VAL A 71 6.74 -12.31 -0.30
C VAL A 71 7.84 -12.82 0.62
N LEU A 72 7.61 -12.87 1.93
CA LEU A 72 8.57 -13.41 2.89
C LEU A 72 8.77 -14.92 2.72
N ALA A 73 7.72 -15.68 2.39
CA ALA A 73 7.83 -17.10 2.09
C ALA A 73 8.68 -17.35 0.83
N MET A 74 8.52 -16.51 -0.20
CA MET A 74 9.26 -16.64 -1.46
C MET A 74 10.67 -16.04 -1.41
N ARG A 75 10.87 -14.97 -0.62
CA ARG A 75 12.16 -14.28 -0.46
C ARG A 75 12.37 -13.91 1.01
N PRO A 76 12.78 -14.86 1.87
CA PRO A 76 12.91 -14.66 3.32
C PRO A 76 13.83 -13.52 3.73
N ALA A 77 14.83 -13.19 2.90
CA ALA A 77 15.73 -12.07 3.15
C ALA A 77 15.06 -10.69 3.00
N SER A 78 13.83 -10.60 2.48
CA SER A 78 13.11 -9.34 2.29
C SER A 78 12.39 -8.88 3.57
N THR A 79 13.11 -8.81 4.69
CA THR A 79 12.55 -8.50 6.01
C THR A 79 11.90 -7.12 6.08
N GLN A 80 12.27 -6.18 5.19
CA GLN A 80 11.61 -4.88 5.03
C GLN A 80 10.10 -4.96 4.73
N MET A 81 9.59 -6.12 4.27
CA MET A 81 8.15 -6.36 4.10
C MET A 81 7.36 -6.20 5.41
N ILE A 82 8.01 -6.40 6.57
CA ILE A 82 7.38 -6.18 7.87
C ILE A 82 7.04 -4.69 8.08
N GLY A 83 7.90 -3.77 7.63
CA GLY A 83 7.62 -2.33 7.67
C GLY A 83 6.40 -1.96 6.83
N PHE A 84 6.26 -2.59 5.65
CA PHE A 84 5.08 -2.42 4.79
C PHE A 84 3.81 -3.05 5.35
N LEU A 85 3.93 -4.16 6.07
CA LEU A 85 2.81 -4.76 6.79
C LEU A 85 2.28 -3.77 7.84
N VAL A 86 3.18 -3.19 8.66
CA VAL A 86 2.80 -2.19 9.66
C VAL A 86 2.14 -0.97 9.01
N SER A 87 2.68 -0.50 7.89
CA SER A 87 2.11 0.65 7.19
C SER A 87 0.75 0.36 6.54
N ALA A 88 0.46 -0.88 6.17
CA ALA A 88 -0.87 -1.29 5.70
C ALA A 88 -1.93 -1.13 6.81
N PHE A 89 -1.61 -1.47 8.06
CA PHE A 89 -2.50 -1.20 9.20
C PHE A 89 -2.72 0.30 9.43
N ILE A 90 -1.66 1.10 9.35
CA ILE A 90 -1.76 2.56 9.47
C ILE A 90 -2.64 3.13 8.36
N PHE A 91 -2.45 2.65 7.12
CA PHE A 91 -3.24 3.08 5.97
C PHE A 91 -4.73 2.74 6.19
N ASP A 92 -5.03 1.52 6.61
CA ASP A 92 -6.40 1.07 6.90
C ASP A 92 -7.05 1.91 8.01
N ALA A 93 -6.30 2.21 9.08
CA ALA A 93 -6.77 3.05 10.18
C ALA A 93 -7.06 4.49 9.71
N LEU A 94 -6.19 5.09 8.90
CA LEU A 94 -6.40 6.44 8.36
C LEU A 94 -7.57 6.49 7.37
N MET A 95 -7.77 5.44 6.56
CA MET A 95 -8.90 5.33 5.65
C MET A 95 -10.26 5.27 6.37
N ALA A 96 -10.29 4.90 7.66
CA ALA A 96 -11.52 4.95 8.47
C ALA A 96 -12.12 6.36 8.55
N LEU A 97 -11.31 7.43 8.43
CA LEU A 97 -11.76 8.83 8.43
C LEU A 97 -12.69 9.17 7.26
N CYS A 98 -12.60 8.42 6.16
CA CYS A 98 -13.51 8.53 5.01
C CYS A 98 -14.42 7.30 4.85
N ARG A 99 -14.48 6.43 5.87
CA ARG A 99 -15.18 5.13 5.84
C ARG A 99 -14.73 4.26 4.66
N HIS A 100 -13.44 4.30 4.35
CA HIS A 100 -12.81 3.52 3.26
C HIS A 100 -13.38 3.82 1.87
N LYS A 101 -14.01 4.97 1.69
CA LYS A 101 -14.57 5.38 0.40
C LYS A 101 -13.54 6.18 -0.39
N ILE A 102 -13.11 5.65 -1.53
CA ILE A 102 -12.32 6.41 -2.51
C ILE A 102 -13.29 6.87 -3.60
N LEU A 103 -13.85 8.06 -3.40
CA LEU A 103 -14.73 8.73 -4.37
C LEU A 103 -14.01 9.96 -4.92
N PHE A 104 -14.32 10.41 -6.13
CA PHE A 104 -13.84 11.67 -6.71
C PHE A 104 -14.47 12.92 -6.05
N LYS A 105 -14.47 12.94 -4.72
CA LYS A 105 -14.77 14.11 -3.88
C LYS A 105 -13.45 14.57 -3.25
N PRO A 106 -13.16 15.89 -3.25
CA PRO A 106 -11.92 16.41 -2.69
C PRO A 106 -11.56 15.88 -1.30
N TYR A 107 -12.55 15.72 -0.41
CA TYR A 107 -12.36 15.17 0.93
C TYR A 107 -11.84 13.71 0.91
N ASN A 108 -12.47 12.84 0.13
CA ASN A 108 -12.11 11.42 0.04
C ASN A 108 -10.74 11.23 -0.61
N ILE A 109 -10.45 11.97 -1.69
CA ILE A 109 -9.15 11.96 -2.36
C ILE A 109 -8.07 12.51 -1.43
N GLY A 110 -8.37 13.58 -0.68
CA GLY A 110 -7.47 14.14 0.33
C GLY A 110 -7.10 13.12 1.40
N ILE A 111 -8.09 12.43 1.98
CA ILE A 111 -7.84 11.38 2.98
C ILE A 111 -7.06 10.21 2.39
N ALA A 112 -7.42 9.72 1.21
CA ALA A 112 -6.67 8.64 0.55
C ALA A 112 -5.21 9.04 0.30
N SER A 113 -4.99 10.29 -0.12
CA SER A 113 -3.64 10.82 -0.36
C SER A 113 -2.84 10.93 0.93
N ILE A 114 -3.42 11.48 1.99
CA ILE A 114 -2.79 11.60 3.31
C ILE A 114 -2.50 10.21 3.87
N ALA A 115 -3.45 9.28 3.80
CA ALA A 115 -3.29 7.91 4.26
C ALA A 115 -2.13 7.22 3.54
N THR A 116 -2.05 7.32 2.22
CA THR A 116 -0.95 6.73 1.43
C THR A 116 0.39 7.36 1.80
N VAL A 117 0.49 8.70 1.79
CA VAL A 117 1.74 9.42 2.03
C VAL A 117 2.27 9.19 3.44
N MET A 118 1.40 9.29 4.45
CA MET A 118 1.77 9.09 5.85
C MET A 118 2.19 7.65 6.13
N SER A 119 1.44 6.67 5.62
CA SER A 119 1.81 5.27 5.76
C SER A 119 3.12 4.96 5.05
N ALA A 120 3.36 5.49 3.84
CA ALA A 120 4.61 5.30 3.11
C ALA A 120 5.78 5.88 3.88
N TYR A 121 5.64 7.10 4.39
CA TYR A 121 6.65 7.74 5.23
C TYR A 121 6.98 6.87 6.46
N VAL A 122 5.96 6.40 7.19
CA VAL A 122 6.16 5.54 8.37
C VAL A 122 6.81 4.21 8.00
N ALA A 123 6.44 3.60 6.87
CA ALA A 123 7.10 2.40 6.36
C ALA A 123 8.59 2.65 6.19
N GLY A 124 8.96 3.76 5.53
CA GLY A 124 10.35 4.15 5.37
C GLY A 124 11.06 4.36 6.71
N VAL A 125 10.47 5.08 7.65
CA VAL A 125 11.10 5.27 8.98
C VAL A 125 11.39 3.94 9.67
N ILE A 126 10.41 3.01 9.68
CA ILE A 126 10.56 1.68 10.27
C ILE A 126 11.65 0.87 9.54
N ILE A 127 11.61 0.85 8.21
CA ILE A 127 12.56 0.10 7.39
C ILE A 127 13.98 0.64 7.56
N GLY A 128 14.15 1.97 7.53
CA GLY A 128 15.45 2.63 7.67
C GLY A 128 16.12 2.39 9.02
N THR A 129 15.33 2.36 10.10
CA THR A 129 15.82 2.21 11.48
C THR A 129 16.00 0.78 11.95
N ILE A 130 15.25 -0.18 11.39
CA ILE A 130 15.24 -1.57 11.88
C ILE A 130 15.78 -2.56 10.85
N PHE A 131 15.41 -2.40 9.57
CA PHE A 131 15.58 -3.45 8.56
C PHE A 131 16.68 -3.17 7.53
N MET A 132 17.27 -1.96 7.53
CA MET A 132 18.49 -1.70 6.77
C MET A 132 19.69 -2.41 7.39
N ASN A 133 20.67 -2.81 6.56
CA ASN A 133 21.89 -3.45 7.02
C ASN A 133 23.14 -2.64 6.57
N PRO A 134 23.85 -1.95 7.50
CA PRO A 134 23.48 -1.80 8.91
C PRO A 134 22.25 -0.89 9.11
N PRO A 135 21.55 -1.00 10.24
CA PRO A 135 20.48 -0.07 10.60
C PRO A 135 21.00 1.37 10.60
N ARG A 136 20.18 2.30 10.12
CA ARG A 136 20.58 3.72 10.00
C ARG A 136 20.04 4.54 11.18
N PRO A 137 20.71 5.65 11.54
CA PRO A 137 20.21 6.54 12.59
C PRO A 137 18.79 7.05 12.30
N LEU A 138 18.03 7.29 13.36
CA LEU A 138 16.65 7.78 13.27
C LEU A 138 16.55 9.06 12.43
N GLU A 139 17.49 9.99 12.58
CA GLU A 139 17.52 11.23 11.80
C GLU A 139 17.58 10.98 10.29
N TRP A 140 18.42 10.04 9.83
CA TRP A 140 18.50 9.67 8.41
C TRP A 140 17.21 9.01 7.93
N ALA A 141 16.61 8.15 8.76
CA ALA A 141 15.35 7.51 8.43
C ALA A 141 14.19 8.52 8.32
N LEU A 142 14.18 9.55 9.18
CA LEU A 142 13.17 10.61 9.18
C LEU A 142 13.35 11.60 8.01
N THR A 143 14.59 11.97 7.67
CA THR A 143 14.86 13.05 6.72
C THR A 143 15.15 12.59 5.30
N PHE A 144 15.65 11.36 5.11
CA PHE A 144 16.03 10.84 3.81
C PHE A 144 15.17 9.65 3.42
N TRP A 145 15.17 8.59 4.23
CA TRP A 145 14.57 7.32 3.81
C TRP A 145 13.04 7.35 3.80
N GLY A 146 12.42 7.87 4.86
CA GLY A 146 10.98 8.10 4.93
C GLY A 146 10.48 9.00 3.80
N VAL A 147 11.26 10.02 3.42
CA VAL A 147 10.93 10.93 2.32
C VAL A 147 10.92 10.20 0.97
N TRP A 148 11.89 9.32 0.70
CA TRP A 148 11.87 8.54 -0.55
C TRP A 148 10.72 7.54 -0.62
N HIS A 149 10.38 6.92 0.50
CA HIS A 149 9.19 6.08 0.56
C HIS A 149 7.90 6.87 0.29
N LEU A 150 7.80 8.08 0.86
CA LEU A 150 6.71 9.02 0.56
C LEU A 150 6.60 9.31 -0.94
N VAL A 151 7.71 9.53 -1.64
CA VAL A 151 7.71 9.72 -3.11
C VAL A 151 7.14 8.51 -3.85
N GLY A 152 7.52 7.29 -3.45
CA GLY A 152 6.93 6.07 -4.00
C GLY A 152 5.42 5.97 -3.76
N GLY A 153 4.95 6.37 -2.59
CA GLY A 153 3.52 6.51 -2.29
C GLY A 153 2.80 7.55 -3.16
N ILE A 154 3.43 8.70 -3.43
CA ILE A 154 2.89 9.71 -4.36
C ILE A 154 2.76 9.15 -5.77
N ILE A 155 3.77 8.42 -6.26
CA ILE A 155 3.69 7.79 -7.58
C ILE A 155 2.54 6.78 -7.63
N ALA A 156 2.33 5.99 -6.57
CA ALA A 156 1.16 5.13 -6.49
C ALA A 156 -0.16 5.90 -6.61
N LEU A 157 -0.31 7.05 -5.95
CA LEU A 157 -1.51 7.89 -6.06
C LEU A 157 -1.72 8.40 -7.49
N LEU A 158 -0.66 8.89 -8.13
CA LEU A 158 -0.69 9.43 -9.49
C LEU A 158 -1.10 8.39 -10.53
N VAL A 159 -0.89 7.11 -10.26
CA VAL A 159 -1.30 6.02 -11.15
C VAL A 159 -2.63 5.41 -10.73
N ALA A 160 -2.83 5.14 -9.44
CA ALA A 160 -4.02 4.49 -8.92
C ALA A 160 -5.28 5.33 -9.09
N LEU A 161 -5.23 6.64 -8.79
CA LEU A 161 -6.42 7.48 -8.85
C LEU A 161 -6.95 7.63 -10.29
N PRO A 162 -6.12 7.91 -11.32
CA PRO A 162 -6.60 7.89 -12.71
C PRO A 162 -7.10 6.51 -13.17
N ALA A 163 -6.45 5.42 -12.72
CA ALA A 163 -6.90 4.06 -13.03
C ALA A 163 -8.30 3.80 -12.46
N ILE A 164 -8.52 4.14 -11.18
CA ILE A 164 -9.83 4.07 -10.52
C ILE A 164 -10.87 4.89 -11.28
N GLY A 165 -10.55 6.13 -11.64
CA GLY A 165 -11.47 6.99 -12.40
C GLY A 165 -11.83 6.45 -13.77
N THR A 166 -10.87 5.80 -14.44
CA THR A 166 -11.12 5.13 -15.72
C THR A 166 -12.04 3.93 -15.54
N LEU A 167 -11.80 3.10 -14.52
CA LEU A 167 -12.62 1.93 -14.21
C LEU A 167 -14.06 2.32 -13.85
N GLU A 168 -14.24 3.40 -13.07
CA GLU A 168 -15.56 3.93 -12.75
C GLU A 168 -16.31 4.43 -13.99
N ARG A 169 -15.61 5.13 -14.89
CA ARG A 169 -16.21 5.64 -16.15
C ARG A 169 -16.69 4.53 -17.07
N VAL A 170 -15.99 3.40 -17.12
CA VAL A 170 -16.42 2.22 -17.92
C VAL A 170 -17.41 1.33 -17.18
N GLY A 171 -17.87 1.74 -15.98
CA GLY A 171 -18.95 1.08 -15.26
C GLY A 171 -18.53 -0.12 -14.40
N VAL A 172 -17.23 -0.28 -14.09
CA VAL A 172 -16.79 -1.27 -13.10
C VAL A 172 -17.39 -0.89 -11.74
N LYS A 173 -18.24 -1.76 -11.21
CA LYS A 173 -18.95 -1.52 -9.94
C LYS A 173 -18.10 -2.00 -8.77
N VAL A 174 -17.93 -1.13 -7.77
CA VAL A 174 -17.43 -1.49 -6.45
C VAL A 174 -18.37 -2.51 -5.77
N ILE A 175 -17.84 -3.30 -4.84
CA ILE A 175 -18.63 -4.28 -4.11
C ILE A 175 -19.68 -3.53 -3.29
N LYS A 176 -20.97 -3.81 -3.54
CA LYS A 176 -22.05 -3.19 -2.78
C LYS A 176 -21.95 -3.60 -1.30
N SER A 177 -21.57 -2.65 -0.45
CA SER A 177 -21.86 -2.70 0.97
C SER A 177 -23.37 -2.46 1.16
N VAL A 178 -24.15 -3.54 1.19
CA VAL A 178 -25.50 -3.50 1.77
C VAL A 178 -25.34 -3.46 3.28
#